data_AF-A0A953WZY1-F1
#
_entry.id   AF-A0A953WZY1-F1
#
_cell.length_a   1.000
_cell.length_b   1.000
_cell.length_c   1.000
_cell.angle_alpha   90.00
_cell.angle_beta   90.00
_cell.angle_gamma   90.00
#
_symmetry.space_group_name_H-M   'P 1'
#
loop_
_entity.id
_entity.type
_entity.pdbx_description
1 polymer ?
#
loop_
_entity_poly.entity_id
_entity_poly.type
_entity_poly.pdbx_seq_one_letter_code
_entity_poly.pdbx_strand_id
1 'polypeptide(L)' 'EVTELIQGYVIARQGELTEQDLAHTIFPHPTLSEMMHEAVLDAEGRVLHV' A
#
# COMPACT_ATOMS: atom_id res chain seq x y z
N GLU A 1 14.43 -3.00 -1.93
CA GLU A 1 14.14 -2.77 -3.36
C GLU A 1 12.95 -1.80 -3.51
N VAL A 2 13.21 -0.50 -3.63
CA VAL A 2 12.15 0.53 -3.62
C VAL A 2 11.39 0.61 -4.96
N THR A 3 12.03 0.15 -6.03
CA THR A 3 11.47 0.09 -7.38
C THR A 3 10.21 -0.76 -7.47
N GLU A 4 10.11 -1.83 -6.66
CA GLU A 4 8.92 -2.69 -6.62
C GLU A 4 7.71 -2.01 -5.96
N LEU A 5 7.94 -1.14 -4.98
CA LEU A 5 6.87 -0.36 -4.34
C LEU A 5 6.30 0.68 -5.31
N ILE A 6 7.17 1.31 -6.10
CA ILE A 6 6.78 2.26 -7.14
C ILE A 6 5.95 1.55 -8.22
N GLN A 7 6.35 0.34 -8.64
CA GLN A 7 5.58 -0.46 -9.59
C GLN A 7 4.16 -0.74 -9.05
N GLY A 8 4.03 -1.11 -7.78
CA GLY A 8 2.73 -1.33 -7.14
C GLY A 8 1.82 -0.10 -7.22
N TYR A 9 2.34 1.09 -6.92
CA TYR A 9 1.59 2.34 -7.04
C TYR A 9 1.25 2.72 -8.47
N VAL A 10 2.12 2.41 -9.44
CA VAL A 10 1.84 2.62 -10.86
C VAL A 10 0.68 1.75 -11.33
N ILE A 11 0.64 0.47 -10.90
CA ILE A 11 -0.48 -0.44 -11.18
C ILE A 11 -1.77 0.08 -10.51
N ALA A 12 -1.69 0.51 -9.26
CA ALA A 12 -2.84 1.06 -8.54
C ALA A 12 -3.41 2.31 -9.23
N ARG A 13 -2.52 3.22 -9.66
CA ARG A 13 -2.92 4.41 -10.43
C ARG A 13 -3.54 4.03 -11.78
N GLN A 14 -2.96 3.07 -12.48
CA GLN A 14 -3.45 2.64 -13.80
C GLN A 14 -4.82 1.94 -13.71
N GLY A 15 -5.08 1.24 -12.60
CA GLY A 15 -6.36 0.62 -12.29
C GLY A 15 -7.36 1.56 -11.62
N GLU A 16 -7.03 2.85 -11.47
CA GLU A 16 -7.86 3.85 -10.79
C GLU A 16 -8.29 3.41 -9.37
N LEU A 17 -7.42 2.67 -8.69
CA LEU A 17 -7.69 2.17 -7.34
C LEU A 17 -7.75 3.33 -6.34
N THR A 18 -8.71 3.24 -5.44
CA THR A 18 -8.88 4.19 -4.33
C THR A 18 -8.01 3.78 -3.14
N GLU A 19 -7.86 4.69 -2.18
CA GLU A 19 -7.22 4.42 -0.89
C GLU A 19 -7.92 3.26 -0.16
N GLN A 20 -9.24 3.15 -0.29
CA GLN A 20 -10.01 2.04 0.29
C GLN A 20 -9.65 0.69 -0.34
N ASP A 21 -9.41 0.66 -1.65
CA ASP A 21 -8.99 -0.57 -2.35
C ASP A 21 -7.59 -1.02 -1.90
N LEU A 22 -6.67 -0.06 -1.71
CA LEU A 22 -5.33 -0.33 -1.20
C LEU A 22 -5.34 -0.76 0.28
N ALA A 23 -6.22 -0.18 1.10
CA ALA A 23 -6.41 -0.55 2.50
C ALA A 23 -7.10 -1.92 2.68
N HIS A 24 -7.83 -2.41 1.67
CA HIS A 24 -8.44 -3.76 1.69
C HIS A 24 -7.62 -4.81 0.92
N THR A 25 -6.51 -4.41 0.31
CA THR A 25 -5.57 -5.32 -0.34
C THR A 25 -4.70 -6.03 0.69
N ILE A 26 -4.61 -7.36 0.60
CA ILE A 26 -3.80 -8.18 1.50
C ILE A 26 -2.38 -8.31 0.94
N PHE A 27 -1.42 -7.74 1.65
CA PHE A 27 0.00 -7.91 1.36
C PHE A 27 0.57 -9.10 2.16
N PRO A 28 1.42 -9.95 1.55
CA PRO A 28 2.07 -11.04 2.28
C PRO A 28 2.96 -10.49 3.41
N HIS A 29 2.92 -11.14 4.57
CA HIS A 29 3.82 -10.86 5.69
C HIS A 29 4.95 -11.90 5.77
N PRO A 30 6.22 -11.54 6.05
CA PRO A 30 6.79 -10.19 6.18
C PRO A 30 7.39 -9.68 4.86
N THR A 31 6.91 -8.56 4.32
CA THR A 31 7.40 -8.00 3.04
C THR A 31 7.49 -6.48 3.03
N LEU A 32 8.31 -5.92 2.13
CA LEU A 32 8.43 -4.46 1.97
C LEU A 32 7.13 -3.80 1.49
N SER A 33 6.24 -4.53 0.83
CA SER A 33 4.96 -4.01 0.34
C SER A 33 3.96 -3.75 1.47
N GLU A 34 4.20 -4.25 2.68
CA GLU A 34 3.47 -3.84 3.88
C GLU A 34 3.60 -2.34 4.15
N MET A 35 4.74 -1.72 3.81
CA MET A 35 4.90 -0.26 3.91
C MET A 35 3.96 0.50 2.97
N MET A 36 3.54 -0.09 1.83
CA MET A 36 2.54 0.54 0.98
C MET A 36 1.16 0.56 1.65
N HIS A 37 0.83 -0.51 2.38
CA HIS A 37 -0.40 -0.64 3.13
C HIS A 37 -0.42 0.32 4.32
N GLU A 38 0.65 0.33 5.12
CA GLU A 38 0.77 1.22 6.27
C GLU A 38 0.80 2.70 5.85
N ALA A 39 1.41 3.05 4.71
CA ALA A 39 1.36 4.43 4.19
C ALA A 39 -0.05 4.90 3.83
N VAL A 40 -0.92 4.01 3.35
CA VAL A 40 -2.33 4.33 3.07
C VAL A 40 -3.13 4.43 4.37
N LEU A 41 -2.88 3.54 5.33
CA LEU A 41 -3.51 3.60 6.65
C LEU A 41 -3.07 4.84 7.44
N ASP A 42 -1.81 5.27 7.32
CA ASP A 42 -1.29 6.50 7.94
C ASP A 42 -1.99 7.75 7.37
N ALA A 43 -2.25 7.79 6.06
CA ALA A 43 -3.01 8.87 5.43
C ALA A 43 -4.46 8.97 5.98
N GLU A 44 -5.06 7.85 6.43
CA GLU A 44 -6.36 7.84 7.10
C GLU A 44 -6.28 8.00 8.63
N GLY A 45 -5.09 8.07 9.22
CA GLY A 45 -4.89 8.10 10.68
C GLY A 45 -5.22 6.77 11.37
N ARG A 46 -5.13 5.65 10.65
CA ARG A 46 -5.49 4.29 11.10
C ARG A 46 -4.29 3.33 11.09
N VAL A 47 -3.07 3.86 11.16
CA VAL A 47 -1.82 3.09 11.12
C VAL A 47 -1.78 2.02 12.20
N LEU A 48 -1.26 0.84 11.86
CA LEU A 48 -1.13 -0.29 12.79
C LEU A 48 0.32 -0.47 13.24
N HIS A 49 1.28 -0.24 12.34
CA HIS A 49 2.70 -0.36 12.63
C HIS A 49 3.45 0.91 12.19
N VAL A 50 4.27 1.45 13.11
CA VAL A 50 5.20 2.57 12.87
C VAL A 50 6.64 2.14 13.07
#